data_AF-A0AAW0M894-F1
#
_entry.id   AF-A0AAW0M894-F1
#
_cell.length_a   1.000
_cell.length_b   1.000
_cell.length_c   1.000
_cell.angle_alpha   90.00
_cell.angle_beta   90.00
_cell.angle_gamma   90.00
#
_symmetry.space_group_name_H-M   'P 1'
#
loop_
_entity.id
_entity.type
_entity.pdbx_description
1 polymer ?
#
loop_
_entity_poly.entity_id
_entity_poly.type
_entity_poly.pdbx_seq_one_letter_code
_entity_poly.pdbx_strand_id
1 'polypeptide(L)'
;MINSVFVPLASHLEFVTARDFTESRIVNEHLPTPLDATSEQPPLFDGTTRIVNEHLPTPLDATSEQPPLFDGTTRLYVSYTCPFAQRVWILRNYKGLHDKIKLVPIDLQNRPAWYKEKVYHENKVPALEHNGKIIGESLDLIKYVDSNFEGPSLHPNDPAKKEFAEELITYSDTFNKIVFTSFKGDTVKEAGPAFDHLENALHKFNDGPFFLGHELSLVDIAYIPFVEKFQAFLSGVWNYDITAGRPKLTKWIEEVNKIDAYKPTKTDPKVIVELFSARFLSHLEFVTARDFIESRIVNEHLPTPLDATSEQPPLFDETTRQYVSYTCPFAQRVWILRNYKGLHDKIKLVPIDLQNRPACYKEKVYHENKDPAKKEFAEELITYSDTFNKIVFTSFKGDTVKEAGPAFDHLENALHKFNDGPFFLGHELSLVDIAYIPFVEKFQAFLSGVWNYDITAGRPKLTKWIEVNYNTYDV
;
A
#
# COMPACT_ATOMS: atom_id res chain seq x y z
N MET A 1 30.29 18.46 31.62
CA MET A 1 29.95 19.00 30.29
C MET A 1 29.78 17.82 29.35
N ILE A 2 28.56 17.69 28.82
CA ILE A 2 28.14 16.96 27.61
C ILE A 2 28.47 15.46 27.54
N ASN A 3 27.51 14.65 28.02
CA ASN A 3 27.25 13.29 27.55
C ASN A 3 26.37 13.39 26.28
N SER A 4 26.77 12.76 25.17
CA SER A 4 25.90 12.55 24.00
C SER A 4 25.69 11.06 23.77
N VAL A 5 24.47 10.62 24.11
CA VAL A 5 23.93 9.29 23.86
C VAL A 5 23.49 9.22 22.39
N PHE A 6 24.06 8.29 21.63
CA PHE A 6 23.51 7.83 20.34
C PHE A 6 22.84 6.47 20.58
N VAL A 7 21.51 6.43 20.43
CA VAL A 7 20.70 5.20 20.37
C VAL A 7 20.20 5.07 18.93
N PRO A 8 20.45 3.96 18.22
CA PRO A 8 19.79 3.69 16.95
C PRO A 8 18.37 3.18 17.21
N LEU A 9 17.36 3.81 16.60
CA LEU A 9 16.01 3.27 16.50
C LEU A 9 16.03 2.03 15.59
N ALA A 10 16.02 0.85 16.20
CA ALA A 10 15.65 -0.40 15.54
C ALA A 10 14.12 -0.56 15.65
N SER A 11 13.45 -0.68 14.51
CA SER A 11 12.05 -1.05 14.40
C SER A 11 11.85 -2.52 14.78
N HIS A 12 11.50 -2.79 16.03
CA HIS A 12 10.92 -4.06 16.44
C HIS A 12 9.39 -3.93 16.50
N LEU A 13 8.69 -4.66 15.62
CA LEU A 13 7.35 -5.17 15.92
C LEU A 13 7.41 -6.67 15.69
N GLU A 14 7.57 -7.40 16.80
CA GLU A 14 7.35 -8.84 16.87
C GLU A 14 5.86 -9.13 16.70
N PHE A 15 5.54 -10.12 15.86
CA PHE A 15 4.24 -10.78 15.87
C PHE A 15 4.20 -11.73 17.07
N VAL A 16 3.46 -11.37 18.13
CA VAL A 16 3.16 -12.30 19.22
C VAL A 16 1.95 -13.13 18.84
N THR A 17 2.15 -14.45 18.75
CA THR A 17 1.14 -15.47 18.48
C THR A 17 0.21 -15.68 19.67
N ALA A 18 -1.08 -15.87 19.39
CA ALA A 18 -2.10 -16.19 20.37
C ALA A 18 -1.89 -17.60 20.98
N ARG A 19 -1.30 -17.65 22.17
CA ARG A 19 -1.49 -18.71 23.16
C ARG A 19 -0.99 -18.19 24.49
N ASP A 20 -1.91 -17.75 25.33
CA ASP A 20 -1.95 -17.98 26.78
C ASP A 20 -2.96 -17.04 27.42
N PHE A 21 -3.78 -17.65 28.29
CA PHE A 21 -4.69 -17.13 29.32
C PHE A 21 -6.13 -17.63 29.20
N THR A 22 -6.26 -18.91 29.54
CA THR A 22 -7.43 -19.45 30.23
C THR A 22 -7.51 -18.92 31.67
N GLU A 23 -8.75 -18.67 32.11
CA GLU A 23 -9.21 -18.50 33.50
C GLU A 23 -8.79 -17.24 34.28
N SER A 24 -9.73 -16.31 34.46
CA SER A 24 -10.00 -15.77 35.81
C SER A 24 -11.41 -15.16 35.95
N ARG A 25 -12.17 -15.79 36.86
CA ARG A 25 -13.20 -15.27 37.77
C ARG A 25 -14.15 -14.16 37.32
N ILE A 26 -15.39 -14.60 37.07
CA ILE A 26 -16.64 -13.85 37.24
C ILE A 26 -16.73 -13.33 38.68
N VAL A 27 -16.86 -12.01 38.84
CA VAL A 27 -17.39 -11.38 40.05
C VAL A 27 -18.77 -10.82 39.70
N ASN A 28 -19.79 -11.32 40.38
CA ASN A 28 -21.19 -10.91 40.26
C ASN A 28 -21.38 -9.47 40.73
N GLU A 29 -21.77 -8.55 39.84
CA GLU A 29 -22.44 -7.31 40.22
C GLU A 29 -23.65 -7.03 39.31
N HIS A 30 -24.83 -7.19 39.92
CA HIS A 30 -26.17 -6.65 39.64
C HIS A 30 -26.51 -6.15 38.21
N LEU A 31 -27.21 -7.01 37.46
CA LEU A 31 -28.00 -6.62 36.28
C LEU A 31 -29.16 -5.68 36.66
N PRO A 32 -29.40 -4.59 35.93
CA PRO A 32 -30.66 -3.84 36.01
C PRO A 32 -31.82 -4.65 35.40
N THR A 33 -32.99 -4.53 36.00
CA THR A 33 -34.26 -5.17 35.57
C THR A 33 -34.69 -4.75 34.15
N PRO A 34 -35.29 -5.67 33.35
CA PRO A 34 -35.85 -5.35 32.04
C PRO A 34 -37.04 -4.39 32.14
N LEU A 35 -37.11 -3.43 31.21
CA LEU A 35 -38.27 -2.55 31.03
C LEU A 35 -39.48 -3.32 30.47
N ASP A 36 -40.66 -2.92 30.93
CA ASP A 36 -41.96 -3.58 30.82
C ASP A 36 -42.51 -3.69 29.38
N ALA A 37 -43.25 -4.76 29.10
CA ALA A 37 -43.67 -5.21 27.77
C ALA A 37 -44.90 -4.48 27.18
N THR A 38 -44.95 -3.15 27.30
CA THR A 38 -46.07 -2.33 26.77
C THR A 38 -45.63 -1.02 26.11
N SER A 39 -44.58 -1.05 25.28
CA SER A 39 -44.33 0.03 24.32
C SER A 39 -44.74 -0.42 22.92
N GLU A 40 -45.61 0.35 22.26
CA GLU A 40 -46.04 0.18 20.87
C GLU A 40 -44.86 -0.12 19.95
N GLN A 41 -45.04 -1.06 19.00
CA GLN A 41 -44.02 -1.36 17.99
C GLN A 41 -43.69 -0.08 17.21
N PRO A 42 -42.41 0.31 17.10
CA PRO A 42 -42.04 1.46 16.28
C PRO A 42 -42.41 1.19 14.81
N PRO A 43 -42.87 2.22 14.07
CA PRO A 43 -43.21 2.07 12.66
C PRO A 43 -42.00 1.60 11.83
N LEU A 44 -42.28 0.81 10.79
CA LEU A 44 -41.28 0.37 9.80
C LEU A 44 -40.48 1.58 9.28
N PHE A 45 -39.15 1.46 9.34
CA PHE A 45 -38.20 2.47 8.88
C PHE A 45 -38.19 2.51 7.35
N ASP A 46 -38.62 3.63 6.74
CA ASP A 46 -38.76 3.78 5.28
C ASP A 46 -37.46 4.14 4.54
N GLY A 47 -36.32 4.05 5.21
CA GLY A 47 -35.02 4.32 4.60
C GLY A 47 -34.75 5.79 4.27
N THR A 48 -35.67 6.73 4.57
CA THR A 48 -35.44 8.17 4.42
C THR A 48 -34.95 8.77 5.73
N THR A 49 -33.77 8.35 6.17
CA THR A 49 -33.07 9.08 7.25
C THR A 49 -32.77 10.48 6.73
N ARG A 50 -33.09 11.52 7.52
CA ARG A 50 -32.79 12.93 7.23
C ARG A 50 -31.44 13.05 6.52
N ILE A 51 -31.40 13.60 5.31
CA ILE A 51 -30.15 14.03 4.68
C ILE A 51 -29.59 15.14 5.57
N VAL A 52 -28.72 14.77 6.50
CA VAL A 52 -27.97 15.74 7.29
C VAL A 52 -26.72 16.03 6.46
N ASN A 53 -26.74 17.15 5.74
CA ASN A 53 -25.52 17.77 5.24
C ASN A 53 -24.73 18.27 6.46
N GLU A 54 -24.06 17.36 7.17
CA GLU A 54 -23.18 17.69 8.28
C GLU A 54 -21.92 18.36 7.72
N HIS A 55 -21.59 19.54 8.25
CA HIS A 55 -20.31 20.16 7.97
C HIS A 55 -19.21 19.36 8.69
N LEU A 56 -18.39 18.65 7.92
CA LEU A 56 -17.32 17.82 8.48
C LEU A 56 -16.22 18.69 9.12
N PRO A 57 -15.85 18.45 10.40
CA PRO A 57 -14.74 19.14 11.03
C PRO A 57 -13.43 18.96 10.25
N THR A 58 -12.53 19.94 10.35
CA THR A 58 -11.18 19.82 9.77
C THR A 58 -10.35 18.79 10.56
N PRO A 59 -9.59 17.90 9.90
CA PRO A 59 -8.65 17.01 10.57
C PRO A 59 -7.68 17.76 11.49
N LEU A 60 -7.54 17.27 12.73
CA LEU A 60 -6.62 17.79 13.72
C LEU A 60 -5.21 17.25 13.47
N ASP A 61 -4.25 18.15 13.44
CA ASP A 61 -2.84 17.88 13.16
C ASP A 61 -1.96 18.09 14.41
N ALA A 62 -0.64 18.00 14.24
CA ALA A 62 0.32 18.16 15.33
C ALA A 62 0.28 19.50 16.06
N THR A 63 -0.31 20.54 15.45
CA THR A 63 -0.44 21.89 16.04
C THR A 63 -1.80 22.12 16.70
N SER A 64 -2.73 21.19 16.52
CA SER A 64 -4.10 21.33 16.97
C SER A 64 -4.24 21.08 18.48
N GLU A 65 -5.00 21.94 19.15
CA GLU A 65 -5.34 21.79 20.57
C GLU A 65 -6.20 20.55 20.82
N GLN A 66 -6.02 19.95 22.00
CA GLN A 66 -6.81 18.80 22.42
C GLN A 66 -8.26 19.22 22.72
N PRO A 67 -9.28 18.53 22.19
CA PRO A 67 -10.65 18.69 22.66
C PRO A 67 -10.78 18.35 24.15
N PRO A 68 -11.72 18.96 24.89
CA PRO A 68 -11.98 18.56 26.27
C PRO A 68 -12.23 17.05 26.36
N LEU A 69 -11.63 16.39 27.34
CA LEU A 69 -11.74 14.94 27.53
C LEU A 69 -12.64 14.64 28.72
N PHE A 70 -13.57 13.71 28.56
CA PHE A 70 -14.55 13.29 29.56
C PHE A 70 -15.43 14.43 30.11
N ASP A 71 -15.75 15.40 29.25
CA ASP A 71 -16.65 16.53 29.56
C ASP A 71 -18.15 16.18 29.40
N GLY A 72 -18.46 14.90 29.13
CA GLY A 72 -19.81 14.41 28.87
C GLY A 72 -20.21 14.39 27.39
N THR A 73 -19.39 14.95 26.49
CA THR A 73 -19.64 14.83 25.05
C THR A 73 -19.11 13.50 24.52
N THR A 74 -19.96 12.73 23.83
CA THR A 74 -19.52 11.51 23.15
C THR A 74 -18.77 11.89 21.88
N ARG A 75 -17.53 11.40 21.74
CA ARG A 75 -16.66 11.70 20.59
C ARG A 75 -16.19 10.44 19.89
N LEU A 76 -16.27 10.43 18.57
CA LEU A 76 -15.66 9.40 17.74
C LEU A 76 -14.41 10.00 17.08
N TYR A 77 -13.24 9.58 17.53
CA TYR A 77 -11.96 9.91 16.92
C TYR A 77 -11.81 9.08 15.65
N VAL A 78 -11.70 9.76 14.50
CA VAL A 78 -11.70 9.13 13.16
C VAL A 78 -10.52 9.61 12.34
N SER A 79 -10.30 8.95 11.20
CA SER A 79 -9.65 9.58 10.06
C SER A 79 -10.53 9.33 8.85
N TYR A 80 -10.79 10.36 8.05
CA TYR A 80 -11.73 10.26 6.93
C TYR A 80 -11.31 9.25 5.86
N THR A 81 -10.03 8.91 5.79
CA THR A 81 -9.50 7.92 4.84
C THR A 81 -9.35 6.52 5.43
N CYS A 82 -9.58 6.35 6.75
CA CYS A 82 -9.41 5.06 7.43
C CYS A 82 -10.65 4.17 7.27
N PRO A 83 -10.55 2.98 6.63
CA PRO A 83 -11.70 2.09 6.46
C PRO A 83 -12.24 1.53 7.78
N PHE A 84 -11.37 1.30 8.77
CA PHE A 84 -11.81 0.87 10.10
C PHE A 84 -12.68 1.92 10.78
N ALA A 85 -12.32 3.20 10.67
CA ALA A 85 -13.09 4.30 11.25
C ALA A 85 -14.40 4.55 10.50
N GLN A 86 -14.37 4.35 9.18
CA GLN A 86 -15.56 4.47 8.34
C GLN A 86 -16.66 3.49 8.73
N ARG A 87 -16.34 2.28 9.23
CA ARG A 87 -17.34 1.32 9.77
C ARG A 87 -18.26 2.00 10.81
N VAL A 88 -17.66 2.62 11.81
CA VAL A 88 -18.38 3.27 12.92
C VAL A 88 -19.06 4.56 12.44
N TRP A 89 -18.44 5.27 11.49
CA TRP A 89 -19.03 6.48 10.89
C TRP A 89 -20.31 6.17 10.10
N ILE A 90 -20.31 5.11 9.27
CA ILE A 90 -21.51 4.67 8.55
C ILE A 90 -22.62 4.32 9.54
N LEU A 91 -22.31 3.53 10.57
CA LEU A 91 -23.29 3.15 11.59
C LEU A 91 -23.87 4.36 12.33
N ARG A 92 -23.01 5.30 12.74
CA ARG A 92 -23.40 6.57 13.35
C ARG A 92 -24.40 7.31 12.45
N ASN A 93 -24.09 7.43 11.17
CA ASN A 93 -24.95 8.15 10.23
C ASN A 93 -26.29 7.43 10.03
N TYR A 94 -26.25 6.10 9.88
CA TYR A 94 -27.43 5.26 9.65
C TYR A 94 -28.39 5.28 10.83
N LYS A 95 -27.86 5.26 12.06
CA LYS A 95 -28.66 5.40 13.29
C LYS A 95 -29.09 6.84 13.59
N GLY A 96 -28.71 7.82 12.76
CA GLY A 96 -29.06 9.23 12.94
C GLY A 96 -28.34 9.91 14.11
N LEU A 97 -27.19 9.39 14.55
CA LEU A 97 -26.51 9.79 15.79
C LEU A 97 -25.59 11.02 15.64
N HIS A 98 -25.86 11.89 14.67
CA HIS A 98 -25.00 13.05 14.35
C HIS A 98 -24.88 14.03 15.53
N ASP A 99 -25.99 14.27 16.23
CA ASP A 99 -26.02 15.16 17.38
C ASP A 99 -25.42 14.54 18.64
N LYS A 100 -25.47 13.21 18.75
CA LYS A 100 -25.01 12.48 19.93
C LYS A 100 -23.53 12.14 19.88
N ILE A 101 -23.00 11.76 18.72
CA ILE A 101 -21.60 11.36 18.56
C ILE A 101 -20.91 12.41 17.71
N LYS A 102 -19.98 13.19 18.28
CA LYS A 102 -19.23 14.20 17.53
C LYS A 102 -17.99 13.58 16.89
N LEU A 103 -17.75 13.87 15.61
CA LEU A 103 -16.55 13.42 14.92
C LEU A 103 -15.35 14.28 15.33
N VAL A 104 -14.24 13.63 15.67
CA VAL A 104 -12.94 14.26 15.88
C VAL A 104 -11.96 13.66 14.88
N PRO A 105 -11.86 14.22 13.67
CA PRO A 105 -10.95 13.72 12.67
C PRO A 105 -9.49 14.01 13.06
N ILE A 106 -8.64 13.01 12.92
CA ILE A 106 -7.22 13.03 13.22
C ILE A 106 -6.46 12.85 11.90
N ASP A 107 -5.52 13.74 11.61
CA ASP A 107 -4.53 13.52 10.55
C ASP A 107 -3.59 12.39 10.99
N LEU A 108 -3.60 11.27 10.29
CA LEU A 108 -2.76 10.13 10.64
C LEU A 108 -1.30 10.29 10.19
N GLN A 109 -1.02 11.18 9.24
CA GLN A 109 0.34 11.48 8.76
C GLN A 109 1.01 12.55 9.62
N ASN A 110 0.24 13.49 10.18
CA ASN A 110 0.71 14.56 11.05
C ASN A 110 -0.04 14.58 12.39
N ARG A 111 -0.03 13.46 13.11
CA ARG A 111 -0.90 13.25 14.27
C ARG A 111 -0.52 14.12 15.49
N PRO A 112 -1.49 14.73 16.20
CA PRO A 112 -1.24 15.36 17.49
C PRO A 112 -0.74 14.37 18.55
N ALA A 113 0.33 14.76 19.25
CA ALA A 113 0.96 13.94 20.30
C ALA A 113 -0.01 13.60 21.44
N TRP A 114 -0.90 14.55 21.79
CA TRP A 114 -1.91 14.36 22.83
C TRP A 114 -2.86 13.19 22.54
N TYR A 115 -3.06 12.79 21.28
CA TYR A 115 -3.95 11.67 20.97
C TYR A 115 -3.43 10.39 21.59
N LYS A 116 -2.15 10.08 21.39
CA LYS A 116 -1.50 8.92 22.01
C LYS A 116 -1.36 9.08 23.52
N GLU A 117 -0.91 10.25 23.96
CA GLU A 117 -0.49 10.47 25.34
C GLU A 117 -1.65 10.59 26.33
N LYS A 118 -2.79 11.14 25.88
CA LYS A 118 -3.87 11.56 26.77
C LYS A 118 -5.23 10.95 26.42
N VAL A 119 -5.44 10.53 25.17
CA VAL A 119 -6.74 9.99 24.73
C VAL A 119 -6.67 8.48 24.57
N TYR A 120 -5.88 7.96 23.63
CA TYR A 120 -5.87 6.55 23.29
C TYR A 120 -4.44 6.03 23.04
N HIS A 121 -3.90 5.29 24.01
CA HIS A 121 -2.50 4.88 24.07
C HIS A 121 -2.07 3.97 22.92
N GLU A 122 -2.99 3.13 22.43
CA GLU A 122 -2.82 2.26 21.27
C GLU A 122 -2.55 3.06 19.99
N ASN A 123 -2.89 4.36 19.99
CA ASN A 123 -2.58 5.30 18.93
C ASN A 123 -3.13 4.80 17.58
N LYS A 124 -4.39 4.37 17.56
CA LYS A 124 -5.13 3.94 16.37
C LYS A 124 -6.46 4.69 16.29
N VAL A 125 -7.06 4.70 15.10
CA VAL A 125 -8.46 5.12 14.91
C VAL A 125 -9.21 3.95 14.27
N PRO A 126 -10.51 3.76 14.57
CA PRO A 126 -11.36 4.60 15.41
C PRO A 126 -11.13 4.41 16.92
N ALA A 127 -11.50 5.43 17.69
CA ALA A 127 -11.69 5.33 19.14
C ALA A 127 -12.95 6.11 19.54
N LEU A 128 -13.78 5.56 20.42
CA LEU A 128 -14.99 6.18 20.92
C LEU A 128 -14.81 6.59 22.39
N GLU A 129 -15.00 7.87 22.67
CA GLU A 129 -15.15 8.42 24.01
C GLU A 129 -16.62 8.39 24.39
N HIS A 130 -16.97 7.59 25.40
CA HIS A 130 -18.33 7.48 25.91
C HIS A 130 -18.32 7.01 27.36
N ASN A 131 -19.20 7.58 28.20
CA ASN A 131 -19.36 7.19 29.61
C ASN A 131 -18.05 7.12 30.41
N GLY A 132 -17.18 8.12 30.24
CA GLY A 132 -15.91 8.23 30.96
C GLY A 132 -14.85 7.22 30.54
N LYS A 133 -15.01 6.57 29.38
CA LYS A 133 -14.07 5.56 28.85
C LYS A 133 -13.75 5.83 27.39
N ILE A 134 -12.58 5.36 26.96
CA ILE A 134 -12.18 5.28 25.56
C ILE A 134 -12.24 3.81 25.13
N ILE A 135 -12.96 3.54 24.05
CA ILE A 135 -13.18 2.20 23.50
C ILE A 135 -12.57 2.18 22.10
N GLY A 136 -11.67 1.23 21.84
CA GLY A 136 -11.07 1.00 20.52
C GLY A 136 -11.70 -0.16 19.78
N GLU A 137 -11.02 -0.60 18.72
CA GLU A 137 -11.39 -1.74 17.86
C GLU A 137 -12.72 -1.56 17.10
N SER A 138 -12.61 -1.36 15.77
CA SER A 138 -13.76 -0.96 14.95
C SER A 138 -14.94 -1.94 14.97
N LEU A 139 -14.69 -3.25 15.10
CA LEU A 139 -15.74 -4.27 15.13
C LEU A 139 -16.48 -4.26 16.47
N ASP A 140 -15.75 -4.08 17.57
CA ASP A 140 -16.34 -3.92 18.90
C ASP A 140 -17.14 -2.61 18.97
N LEU A 141 -16.64 -1.53 18.36
CA LEU A 141 -17.34 -0.26 18.32
C LEU A 141 -18.66 -0.31 17.55
N ILE A 142 -18.72 -1.00 16.39
CA ILE A 142 -20.01 -1.12 15.69
C ILE A 142 -21.04 -1.92 16.50
N LYS A 143 -20.61 -2.98 17.21
CA LYS A 143 -21.49 -3.73 18.13
C LYS A 143 -21.92 -2.88 19.33
N TYR A 144 -20.98 -2.15 19.91
CA TYR A 144 -21.20 -1.27 21.06
C TYR A 144 -22.18 -0.15 20.72
N VAL A 145 -21.96 0.56 19.61
CA VAL A 145 -22.83 1.66 19.17
C VAL A 145 -24.22 1.13 18.82
N ASP A 146 -24.33 -0.03 18.17
CA ASP A 146 -25.63 -0.61 17.84
C ASP A 146 -26.44 -0.98 19.09
N SER A 147 -25.77 -1.49 20.13
CA SER A 147 -26.41 -1.96 21.36
C SER A 147 -26.68 -0.87 22.40
N ASN A 148 -25.91 0.22 22.41
CA ASN A 148 -25.95 1.23 23.48
C ASN A 148 -26.52 2.59 23.05
N PHE A 149 -26.83 2.76 21.76
CA PHE A 149 -27.44 3.99 21.24
C PHE A 149 -28.76 3.69 20.53
N GLU A 150 -29.67 4.66 20.57
CA GLU A 150 -30.95 4.60 19.86
C GLU A 150 -30.80 4.54 18.34
N GLY A 151 -31.91 4.23 17.65
CA GLY A 151 -31.97 4.11 16.20
C GLY A 151 -32.27 2.67 15.75
N PRO A 152 -32.39 2.42 14.44
CA PRO A 152 -32.60 1.08 13.90
C PRO A 152 -31.52 0.11 14.38
N SER A 153 -31.91 -1.12 14.73
CA SER A 153 -30.99 -2.20 15.08
C SER A 153 -30.43 -2.83 13.80
N LEU A 154 -29.12 -2.99 13.71
CA LEU A 154 -28.46 -3.70 12.60
C LEU A 154 -28.03 -5.12 12.97
N HIS A 155 -28.37 -5.53 14.19
CA HIS A 155 -28.23 -6.90 14.64
C HIS A 155 -29.46 -7.74 14.26
N PRO A 156 -29.30 -8.90 13.60
CA PRO A 156 -30.43 -9.75 13.22
C PRO A 156 -31.11 -10.35 14.46
N ASN A 157 -32.42 -10.59 14.39
CA ASN A 157 -33.18 -11.30 15.42
C ASN A 157 -33.17 -12.83 15.20
N ASP A 158 -33.19 -13.25 13.94
CA ASP A 158 -33.19 -14.66 13.53
C ASP A 158 -31.90 -15.38 13.99
N PRO A 159 -31.98 -16.53 14.68
CA PRO A 159 -30.81 -17.25 15.18
C PRO A 159 -29.80 -17.66 14.11
N ALA A 160 -30.24 -18.10 12.93
CA ALA A 160 -29.35 -18.52 11.85
C ALA A 160 -28.64 -17.31 11.22
N LYS A 161 -29.35 -16.17 11.07
CA LYS A 161 -28.73 -14.91 10.63
C LYS A 161 -27.74 -14.39 11.67
N LYS A 162 -27.99 -14.55 12.98
CA LYS A 162 -27.05 -14.19 14.05
C LYS A 162 -25.75 -15.01 13.97
N GLU A 163 -25.86 -16.32 13.85
CA GLU A 163 -24.71 -17.22 13.74
C GLU A 163 -23.84 -16.85 12.52
N PHE A 164 -24.48 -16.65 11.36
CA PHE A 164 -23.77 -16.27 10.13
C PHE A 164 -23.16 -14.86 10.20
N ALA A 165 -23.84 -13.93 10.89
CA ALA A 165 -23.29 -12.60 11.12
C ALA A 165 -22.00 -12.63 11.94
N GLU A 166 -21.96 -13.42 13.01
CA GLU A 166 -20.77 -13.58 13.84
C GLU A 166 -19.63 -14.27 13.08
N GLU A 167 -19.94 -15.29 12.28
CA GLU A 167 -18.97 -15.93 11.37
C GLU A 167 -18.33 -14.90 10.43
N LEU A 168 -19.14 -14.12 9.71
CA LEU A 168 -18.65 -13.15 8.73
C LEU A 168 -17.94 -11.96 9.38
N ILE A 169 -18.41 -11.46 10.53
CA ILE A 169 -17.71 -10.39 11.25
C ILE A 169 -16.33 -10.88 11.70
N THR A 170 -16.24 -12.10 12.25
CA THR A 170 -14.96 -12.72 12.65
C THR A 170 -14.03 -12.93 11.46
N TYR A 171 -14.57 -13.31 10.29
CA TYR A 171 -13.78 -13.48 9.08
C TYR A 171 -13.27 -12.16 8.47
N SER A 172 -13.89 -11.01 8.79
CA SER A 172 -13.62 -9.74 8.09
C SER A 172 -12.15 -9.30 8.16
N ASP A 173 -11.45 -9.53 9.27
CA ASP A 173 -10.02 -9.22 9.38
C ASP A 173 -9.14 -10.20 8.59
N THR A 174 -9.59 -11.45 8.44
CA THR A 174 -8.93 -12.43 7.56
C THR A 174 -9.08 -12.01 6.09
N PHE A 175 -10.29 -11.62 5.66
CA PHE A 175 -10.52 -11.05 4.33
C PHE A 175 -9.62 -9.85 4.07
N ASN A 176 -9.62 -8.87 5.00
CA ASN A 176 -8.79 -7.68 4.90
C ASN A 176 -7.31 -8.03 4.77
N LYS A 177 -6.81 -8.96 5.62
CA LYS A 177 -5.43 -9.40 5.59
C LYS A 177 -5.06 -10.01 4.24
N ILE A 178 -5.87 -10.93 3.71
CA ILE A 178 -5.62 -11.59 2.42
C ILE A 178 -5.48 -10.55 1.31
N VAL A 179 -6.43 -9.60 1.22
CA VAL A 179 -6.40 -8.59 0.15
C VAL A 179 -5.26 -7.59 0.34
N PHE A 180 -4.94 -7.16 1.57
CA PHE A 180 -3.78 -6.30 1.79
C PHE A 180 -2.46 -7.00 1.45
N THR A 181 -2.33 -8.30 1.76
CA THR A 181 -1.12 -9.05 1.44
C THR A 181 -0.95 -9.30 -0.05
N SER A 182 -2.06 -9.41 -0.81
CA SER A 182 -2.01 -9.65 -2.26
C SER A 182 -1.38 -8.51 -3.04
N PHE A 183 -1.37 -7.28 -2.51
CA PHE A 183 -0.72 -6.12 -3.14
C PHE A 183 0.79 -6.29 -3.37
N LYS A 184 1.41 -7.28 -2.71
CA LYS A 184 2.84 -7.58 -2.81
C LYS A 184 3.17 -8.83 -3.61
N GLY A 185 2.16 -9.58 -4.07
CA GLY A 185 2.31 -10.82 -4.81
C GLY A 185 1.64 -10.76 -6.17
N ASP A 186 1.14 -11.90 -6.66
CA ASP A 186 0.27 -11.93 -7.85
C ASP A 186 -1.14 -11.50 -7.44
N THR A 187 -1.34 -10.17 -7.36
CA THR A 187 -2.55 -9.57 -6.80
C THR A 187 -3.82 -10.10 -7.45
N VAL A 188 -3.82 -10.32 -8.76
CA VAL A 188 -4.98 -10.82 -9.52
C VAL A 188 -5.34 -12.24 -9.09
N LYS A 189 -4.34 -13.11 -8.87
CA LYS A 189 -4.56 -14.49 -8.42
C LYS A 189 -4.85 -14.60 -6.93
N GLU A 190 -4.20 -13.78 -6.11
CA GLU A 190 -4.24 -13.89 -4.65
C GLU A 190 -5.46 -13.20 -4.02
N ALA A 191 -5.94 -12.10 -4.60
CA ALA A 191 -7.12 -11.38 -4.08
C ALA A 191 -8.44 -12.09 -4.45
N GLY A 192 -8.49 -12.75 -5.61
CA GLY A 192 -9.70 -13.35 -6.18
C GLY A 192 -10.45 -14.26 -5.21
N PRO A 193 -9.80 -15.26 -4.58
CA PRO A 193 -10.46 -16.18 -3.65
C PRO A 193 -11.14 -15.50 -2.45
N ALA A 194 -10.60 -14.35 -1.99
CA ALA A 194 -11.21 -13.59 -0.91
C ALA A 194 -12.54 -12.95 -1.35
N PHE A 195 -12.59 -12.41 -2.57
CA PHE A 195 -13.84 -11.90 -3.15
C PHE A 195 -14.80 -13.01 -3.56
N ASP A 196 -14.31 -14.18 -3.97
CA ASP A 196 -15.15 -15.35 -4.23
C ASP A 196 -15.82 -15.85 -2.93
N HIS A 197 -15.12 -15.77 -1.80
CA HIS A 197 -15.72 -16.07 -0.50
C HIS A 197 -16.88 -15.11 -0.19
N LEU A 198 -16.74 -13.80 -0.45
CA LEU A 198 -17.82 -12.84 -0.28
C LEU A 198 -18.99 -13.09 -1.25
N GLU A 199 -18.71 -13.39 -2.51
CA GLU A 199 -19.72 -13.78 -3.50
C GLU A 199 -20.53 -14.97 -2.98
N ASN A 200 -19.86 -16.04 -2.53
CA ASN A 200 -20.50 -17.23 -1.98
C ASN A 200 -21.31 -16.92 -0.71
N ALA A 201 -20.79 -16.08 0.18
CA ALA A 201 -21.50 -15.66 1.40
C ALA A 201 -22.81 -14.92 1.08
N LEU A 202 -22.83 -14.08 0.04
CA LEU A 202 -24.03 -13.37 -0.44
C LEU A 202 -25.10 -14.29 -1.07
N HIS A 203 -24.78 -15.57 -1.35
CA HIS A 203 -25.77 -16.57 -1.78
C HIS A 203 -26.48 -17.27 -0.61
N LYS A 204 -26.00 -17.10 0.64
CA LYS A 204 -26.55 -17.81 1.81
C LYS A 204 -28.03 -17.48 2.05
N PHE A 205 -28.38 -16.21 1.94
CA PHE A 205 -29.74 -15.70 2.11
C PHE A 205 -30.20 -15.03 0.81
N ASN A 206 -31.26 -15.58 0.19
CA ASN A 206 -31.71 -15.17 -1.16
C ASN A 206 -32.90 -14.18 -1.13
N ASP A 207 -33.26 -13.69 0.05
CA ASP A 207 -34.35 -12.73 0.31
C ASP A 207 -33.93 -11.27 0.15
N GLY A 208 -32.69 -10.99 -0.29
CA GLY A 208 -32.26 -9.62 -0.60
C GLY A 208 -30.80 -9.49 -1.06
N PRO A 209 -30.33 -8.23 -1.19
CA PRO A 209 -29.01 -7.94 -1.73
C PRO A 209 -27.88 -7.89 -0.68
N PHE A 210 -28.21 -7.90 0.62
CA PHE A 210 -27.25 -7.81 1.72
C PHE A 210 -26.83 -9.19 2.24
N PHE A 211 -25.73 -9.25 3.01
CA PHE A 211 -25.21 -10.53 3.52
C PHE A 211 -26.23 -11.33 4.34
N LEU A 212 -27.14 -10.64 5.03
CA LEU A 212 -28.20 -11.24 5.85
C LEU A 212 -29.59 -11.13 5.20
N GLY A 213 -29.66 -10.91 3.88
CA GLY A 213 -30.90 -10.86 3.10
C GLY A 213 -31.35 -9.44 2.78
N HIS A 214 -32.57 -9.09 3.19
CA HIS A 214 -33.25 -7.86 2.75
C HIS A 214 -32.71 -6.56 3.35
N GLU A 215 -32.21 -6.59 4.58
CA GLU A 215 -31.86 -5.38 5.33
C GLU A 215 -30.35 -5.24 5.53
N LEU A 216 -29.87 -3.98 5.58
CA LEU A 216 -28.49 -3.66 5.92
C LEU A 216 -28.19 -4.14 7.35
N SER A 217 -27.04 -4.76 7.54
CA SER A 217 -26.59 -5.28 8.84
C SER A 217 -25.19 -4.80 9.21
N LEU A 218 -24.76 -5.11 10.44
CA LEU A 218 -23.38 -4.87 10.88
C LEU A 218 -22.35 -5.61 10.01
N VAL A 219 -22.72 -6.72 9.37
CA VAL A 219 -21.86 -7.45 8.43
C VAL A 219 -21.54 -6.55 7.23
N ASP A 220 -22.55 -5.96 6.60
CA ASP A 220 -22.36 -5.10 5.43
C ASP A 220 -21.47 -3.90 5.77
N ILE A 221 -21.70 -3.27 6.93
CA ILE A 221 -20.86 -2.18 7.46
C ILE A 221 -19.43 -2.63 7.71
N ALA A 222 -19.20 -3.87 8.16
CA ALA A 222 -17.86 -4.39 8.39
C ALA A 222 -17.03 -4.53 7.10
N TYR A 223 -17.68 -4.85 5.97
CA TYR A 223 -17.01 -5.10 4.69
C TYR A 223 -16.95 -3.90 3.76
N ILE A 224 -18.02 -3.08 3.64
CA ILE A 224 -18.09 -2.06 2.59
C ILE A 224 -16.93 -1.05 2.60
N PRO A 225 -16.42 -0.54 3.74
CA PRO A 225 -15.30 0.41 3.72
C PRO A 225 -14.03 -0.14 3.08
N PHE A 226 -13.84 -1.45 3.16
CA PHE A 226 -12.70 -2.16 2.60
C PHE A 226 -12.94 -2.52 1.15
N VAL A 227 -14.09 -3.10 0.81
CA VAL A 227 -14.43 -3.42 -0.57
C VAL A 227 -14.40 -2.18 -1.45
N GLU A 228 -14.91 -1.04 -0.98
CA GLU A 228 -14.83 0.26 -1.66
C GLU A 228 -13.37 0.64 -2.03
N LYS A 229 -12.47 0.59 -1.04
CA LYS A 229 -11.07 1.01 -1.25
C LYS A 229 -10.30 0.00 -2.07
N PHE A 230 -10.55 -1.29 -1.87
CA PHE A 230 -9.94 -2.35 -2.66
C PHE A 230 -10.40 -2.29 -4.10
N GLN A 231 -11.69 -2.04 -4.37
CA GLN A 231 -12.19 -1.84 -5.72
C GLN A 231 -11.44 -0.71 -6.43
N ALA A 232 -11.36 0.46 -5.79
CA ALA A 232 -10.65 1.61 -6.34
C ALA A 232 -9.17 1.31 -6.60
N PHE A 233 -8.49 0.71 -5.62
CA PHE A 233 -7.05 0.46 -5.69
C PHE A 233 -6.69 -0.66 -6.68
N LEU A 234 -7.40 -1.78 -6.63
CA LEU A 234 -7.16 -2.93 -7.51
C LEU A 234 -7.44 -2.60 -8.97
N SER A 235 -8.52 -1.85 -9.24
CA SER A 235 -8.82 -1.34 -10.58
C SER A 235 -7.79 -0.31 -11.02
N GLY A 236 -7.44 0.65 -10.17
CA GLY A 236 -6.54 1.75 -10.51
C GLY A 236 -5.09 1.33 -10.77
N VAL A 237 -4.60 0.27 -10.11
CA VAL A 237 -3.19 -0.17 -10.21
C VAL A 237 -3.02 -1.40 -11.10
N TRP A 238 -3.92 -2.38 -11.02
CA TRP A 238 -3.78 -3.66 -11.74
C TRP A 238 -4.86 -3.90 -12.79
N ASN A 239 -5.76 -2.94 -13.03
CA ASN A 239 -6.94 -3.11 -13.89
C ASN A 239 -7.77 -4.35 -13.50
N TYR A 240 -7.76 -4.70 -12.20
CA TYR A 240 -8.47 -5.86 -11.68
C TYR A 240 -9.87 -5.46 -11.24
N ASP A 241 -10.86 -5.95 -11.98
CA ASP A 241 -12.28 -5.76 -11.64
C ASP A 241 -12.76 -6.84 -10.66
N ILE A 242 -12.97 -6.44 -9.40
CA ILE A 242 -13.47 -7.34 -8.36
C ILE A 242 -14.91 -7.82 -8.63
N THR A 243 -15.65 -7.17 -9.53
CA THR A 243 -17.05 -7.50 -9.86
C THR A 243 -17.18 -8.51 -10.99
N ALA A 244 -16.11 -8.71 -11.78
CA ALA A 244 -16.09 -9.66 -12.88
C ALA A 244 -16.33 -11.09 -12.36
N GLY A 245 -17.41 -11.73 -12.84
CA GLY A 245 -17.80 -13.08 -12.42
C GLY A 245 -18.46 -13.17 -11.04
N ARG A 246 -18.75 -12.04 -10.37
CA ARG A 246 -19.31 -12.00 -9.00
C ARG A 246 -20.62 -11.19 -8.94
N PRO A 247 -21.71 -11.70 -9.54
CA PRO A 247 -22.94 -10.94 -9.70
C PRO A 247 -23.62 -10.54 -8.38
N LYS A 248 -23.53 -11.35 -7.31
CA LYS A 248 -24.08 -10.96 -6.01
C LYS A 248 -23.26 -9.84 -5.38
N LEU A 249 -21.94 -9.92 -5.47
CA LEU A 249 -21.05 -8.84 -5.00
C LEU A 249 -21.31 -7.54 -5.77
N THR A 250 -21.46 -7.60 -7.10
CA THR A 250 -21.87 -6.43 -7.91
C THR A 250 -23.16 -5.83 -7.38
N LYS A 251 -24.18 -6.67 -7.19
CA LYS A 251 -25.49 -6.22 -6.72
C LYS A 251 -25.43 -5.63 -5.31
N TRP A 252 -24.67 -6.25 -4.42
CA TRP A 252 -24.44 -5.75 -3.07
C TRP A 252 -23.77 -4.37 -3.08
N ILE A 253 -22.70 -4.18 -3.86
CA ILE A 253 -22.04 -2.88 -4.02
C ILE A 253 -23.03 -1.83 -4.53
N GLU A 254 -23.83 -2.14 -5.55
CA GLU A 254 -24.84 -1.22 -6.08
C GLU A 254 -25.85 -0.79 -5.02
N GLU A 255 -26.41 -1.73 -4.25
CA GLU A 255 -27.44 -1.43 -3.26
C GLU A 255 -26.86 -0.69 -2.04
N VAL A 256 -25.66 -1.04 -1.56
CA VAL A 256 -25.00 -0.29 -0.48
C VAL A 256 -24.68 1.14 -0.91
N ASN A 257 -24.28 1.37 -2.18
CA ASN A 257 -24.04 2.72 -2.70
C ASN A 257 -25.29 3.62 -2.75
N LYS A 258 -26.49 3.04 -2.63
CA LYS A 258 -27.75 3.83 -2.54
C LYS A 258 -28.02 4.35 -1.14
N ILE A 259 -27.36 3.82 -0.11
CA ILE A 259 -27.60 4.15 1.29
C ILE A 259 -27.05 5.53 1.62
N ASP A 260 -27.92 6.45 2.02
CA ASP A 260 -27.57 7.85 2.27
C ASP A 260 -26.59 8.02 3.44
N ALA A 261 -26.63 7.12 4.43
CA ALA A 261 -25.68 7.11 5.53
C ALA A 261 -24.23 6.79 5.10
N TYR A 262 -24.05 6.05 4.00
CA TYR A 262 -22.75 5.60 3.50
C TYR A 262 -22.11 6.61 2.54
N LYS A 263 -22.87 7.17 1.60
CA LYS A 263 -22.38 8.12 0.58
C LYS A 263 -21.45 9.23 1.10
N PRO A 264 -21.77 9.97 2.18
CA PRO A 264 -20.93 11.07 2.66
C PRO A 264 -19.65 10.61 3.35
N THR A 265 -19.50 9.30 3.62
CA THR A 265 -18.31 8.72 4.27
C THR A 265 -17.24 8.28 3.27
N LYS A 266 -17.58 8.27 1.98
CA LYS A 266 -16.70 7.80 0.90
C LYS A 266 -15.54 8.77 0.70
N THR A 267 -14.40 8.20 0.34
CA THR A 267 -13.21 8.97 -0.05
C THR A 267 -13.10 8.99 -1.58
N ASP A 268 -12.56 10.07 -2.16
CA ASP A 268 -12.23 10.11 -3.58
C ASP A 268 -11.34 8.89 -3.95
N PRO A 269 -11.75 8.06 -4.94
CA PRO A 269 -10.97 6.93 -5.39
C PRO A 269 -9.51 7.28 -5.74
N LYS A 270 -9.24 8.46 -6.30
CA LYS A 270 -7.87 8.91 -6.62
C LYS A 270 -7.01 9.05 -5.37
N VAL A 271 -7.57 9.68 -4.32
CA VAL A 271 -6.89 9.84 -3.03
C VAL A 271 -6.61 8.47 -2.40
N ILE A 272 -7.51 7.50 -2.52
CA ILE A 272 -7.27 6.13 -2.07
C ILE A 272 -6.12 5.48 -2.83
N VAL A 273 -6.10 5.60 -4.16
CA VAL A 273 -5.04 5.04 -5.00
C VAL A 273 -3.68 5.64 -4.63
N GLU A 274 -3.60 6.95 -4.48
CA GLU A 274 -2.37 7.66 -4.07
C GLU A 274 -1.88 7.21 -2.69
N LEU A 275 -2.77 7.20 -1.69
CA LEU A 275 -2.43 6.81 -0.33
C LEU A 275 -1.99 5.34 -0.22
N PHE A 276 -2.72 4.43 -0.87
CA PHE A 276 -2.39 3.00 -0.83
C PHE A 276 -1.14 2.71 -1.64
N SER A 277 -0.91 3.39 -2.77
CA SER A 277 0.35 3.30 -3.52
C SER A 277 1.53 3.72 -2.66
N ALA A 278 1.45 4.90 -2.04
CA ALA A 278 2.51 5.40 -1.15
C ALA A 278 2.77 4.45 0.03
N ARG A 279 1.73 3.80 0.56
CA ARG A 279 1.83 2.92 1.73
C ARG A 279 2.34 1.52 1.40
N PHE A 280 1.83 0.90 0.34
CA PHE A 280 2.02 -0.53 0.06
C PHE A 280 2.97 -0.78 -1.10
N LEU A 281 3.06 0.14 -2.06
CA LEU A 281 3.87 0.00 -3.27
C LEU A 281 5.20 0.74 -3.20
N SER A 282 5.42 1.59 -2.18
CA SER A 282 6.71 2.27 -1.96
C SER A 282 7.90 1.31 -1.78
N HIS A 283 7.65 0.02 -1.47
CA HIS A 283 8.66 -1.04 -1.48
C HIS A 283 8.68 -1.87 -2.77
N LEU A 284 7.60 -1.88 -3.56
CA LEU A 284 7.55 -2.55 -4.87
C LEU A 284 8.39 -1.85 -5.94
N GLU A 285 8.85 -0.62 -5.69
CA GLU A 285 9.99 0.00 -6.40
C GLU A 285 11.22 -0.94 -6.47
N PHE A 286 11.35 -1.88 -5.51
CA PHE A 286 12.46 -2.83 -5.42
C PHE A 286 12.08 -4.30 -5.76
N VAL A 287 10.80 -4.69 -5.66
CA VAL A 287 10.34 -6.10 -5.79
C VAL A 287 9.89 -6.45 -7.22
N THR A 288 9.18 -5.57 -7.93
CA THR A 288 8.82 -5.83 -9.34
C THR A 288 10.06 -5.95 -10.22
N ALA A 289 11.11 -5.21 -9.89
CA ALA A 289 12.43 -5.37 -10.49
C ALA A 289 13.01 -6.77 -10.21
N ARG A 290 12.86 -7.31 -9.00
CA ARG A 290 13.40 -8.62 -8.62
C ARG A 290 12.72 -9.78 -9.35
N ASP A 291 11.39 -9.82 -9.38
CA ASP A 291 10.66 -10.94 -10.00
C ASP A 291 10.74 -10.91 -11.54
N PHE A 292 10.86 -9.71 -12.13
CA PHE A 292 11.14 -9.54 -13.57
C PHE A 292 12.57 -9.98 -13.94
N ILE A 293 13.53 -9.82 -13.03
CA ILE A 293 14.92 -10.29 -13.20
C ILE A 293 15.01 -11.80 -13.00
N GLU A 294 14.41 -12.37 -11.95
CA GLU A 294 14.43 -13.81 -11.65
C GLU A 294 13.75 -14.65 -12.75
N SER A 295 12.68 -14.14 -13.37
CA SER A 295 12.00 -14.82 -14.50
C SER A 295 12.77 -14.79 -15.83
N ARG A 296 13.83 -13.96 -15.95
CA ARG A 296 14.71 -13.91 -17.15
C ARG A 296 16.10 -14.51 -16.94
N ILE A 297 16.48 -14.91 -15.72
CA ILE A 297 17.75 -15.61 -15.41
C ILE A 297 17.58 -17.15 -15.46
N VAL A 298 16.85 -17.68 -16.44
CA VAL A 298 16.44 -19.10 -16.41
C VAL A 298 17.59 -20.09 -16.70
N ASN A 299 18.79 -19.67 -17.10
CA ASN A 299 19.79 -20.62 -17.64
C ASN A 299 21.14 -20.78 -16.91
N GLU A 300 21.34 -20.21 -15.72
CA GLU A 300 22.52 -20.58 -14.89
C GLU A 300 22.12 -20.96 -13.47
N HIS A 301 22.62 -22.10 -12.98
CA HIS A 301 22.54 -22.48 -11.57
C HIS A 301 23.31 -21.47 -10.72
N LEU A 302 22.62 -20.46 -10.19
CA LEU A 302 23.23 -19.43 -9.36
C LEU A 302 23.52 -19.95 -7.94
N PRO A 303 24.69 -19.62 -7.36
CA PRO A 303 25.02 -19.97 -5.98
C PRO A 303 24.20 -19.16 -4.96
N THR A 304 24.02 -19.73 -3.77
CA THR A 304 23.27 -19.14 -2.66
C THR A 304 23.88 -17.78 -2.22
N PRO A 305 23.07 -16.73 -1.97
CA PRO A 305 23.53 -15.44 -1.44
C PRO A 305 24.29 -15.57 -0.12
N LEU A 306 25.40 -14.82 0.01
CA LEU A 306 26.11 -14.71 1.29
C LEU A 306 25.34 -13.78 2.23
N ASP A 307 25.19 -14.22 3.49
CA ASP A 307 24.61 -13.46 4.59
C ASP A 307 25.64 -13.18 5.71
N ALA A 308 25.21 -12.54 6.79
CA ALA A 308 26.05 -12.19 7.93
C ALA A 308 26.65 -13.41 8.68
N THR A 309 26.16 -14.62 8.41
CA THR A 309 26.61 -15.87 9.03
C THR A 309 27.50 -16.72 8.12
N SER A 310 27.66 -16.30 6.87
CA SER A 310 28.42 -17.03 5.86
C SER A 310 29.94 -16.83 6.06
N GLU A 311 30.72 -17.91 5.95
CA GLU A 311 32.19 -17.82 5.93
C GLU A 311 32.62 -16.91 4.77
N GLN A 312 33.32 -15.82 5.10
CA GLN A 312 33.74 -14.87 4.08
C GLN A 312 34.84 -15.47 3.21
N PRO A 313 34.69 -15.46 1.87
CA PRO A 313 35.80 -15.82 1.01
C PRO A 313 36.96 -14.85 1.25
N PRO A 314 38.23 -15.32 1.17
CA PRO A 314 39.38 -14.47 1.39
C PRO A 314 39.36 -13.27 0.44
N LEU A 315 39.54 -12.09 1.02
CA LEU A 315 39.49 -10.79 0.34
C LEU A 315 40.51 -10.64 -0.80
N PHE A 316 41.58 -11.42 -0.74
CA PHE A 316 42.63 -11.46 -1.75
C PHE A 316 43.00 -12.91 -2.05
N ASP A 317 42.51 -13.40 -3.18
CA ASP A 317 43.16 -14.49 -3.92
C ASP A 317 43.28 -14.06 -5.39
N GLU A 318 43.93 -14.87 -6.23
CA GLU A 318 44.13 -14.58 -7.66
C GLU A 318 42.82 -14.58 -8.49
N THR A 319 41.66 -14.81 -7.86
CA THR A 319 40.35 -14.83 -8.51
C THR A 319 39.70 -13.45 -8.46
N THR A 320 39.43 -12.87 -9.62
CA THR A 320 38.63 -11.64 -9.69
C THR A 320 37.17 -11.98 -9.34
N ARG A 321 36.61 -11.30 -8.34
CA ARG A 321 35.22 -11.49 -7.89
C ARG A 321 34.41 -10.22 -8.08
N GLN A 322 33.17 -10.38 -8.51
CA GLN A 322 32.20 -9.29 -8.60
C GLN A 322 31.09 -9.54 -7.58
N TYR A 323 31.01 -8.66 -6.58
CA TYR A 323 29.96 -8.71 -5.58
C TYR A 323 28.69 -8.05 -6.14
N VAL A 324 27.63 -8.84 -6.32
CA VAL A 324 26.39 -8.44 -6.97
C VAL A 324 25.21 -8.51 -6.03
N SER A 325 24.38 -7.48 -6.02
CA SER A 325 23.02 -7.63 -5.54
C SER A 325 22.09 -7.55 -6.74
N TYR A 326 21.29 -8.59 -6.95
CA TYR A 326 20.42 -8.72 -8.12
C TYR A 326 19.33 -7.64 -8.17
N THR A 327 19.08 -6.93 -7.08
CA THR A 327 18.11 -5.82 -6.98
C THR A 327 18.74 -4.44 -7.09
N CYS A 328 20.08 -4.35 -7.08
CA CYS A 328 20.81 -3.09 -7.14
C CYS A 328 21.09 -2.69 -8.61
N PRO A 329 20.52 -1.58 -9.12
CA PRO A 329 20.79 -1.13 -10.48
C PRO A 329 22.27 -0.77 -10.70
N PHE A 330 23.03 -0.45 -9.65
CA PHE A 330 24.48 -0.24 -9.73
C PHE A 330 25.28 -1.54 -9.89
N ALA A 331 24.81 -2.65 -9.32
CA ALA A 331 25.45 -3.96 -9.46
C ALA A 331 25.15 -4.60 -10.82
N GLN A 332 23.96 -4.31 -11.40
CA GLN A 332 23.59 -4.71 -12.76
C GLN A 332 24.54 -4.13 -13.81
N ARG A 333 25.02 -2.89 -13.62
CA ARG A 333 26.00 -2.24 -14.53
C ARG A 333 27.24 -3.10 -14.75
N VAL A 334 27.79 -3.65 -13.66
CA VAL A 334 29.01 -4.46 -13.70
C VAL A 334 28.73 -5.85 -14.27
N TRP A 335 27.52 -6.38 -14.09
CA TRP A 335 27.09 -7.67 -14.65
C TRP A 335 26.90 -7.60 -16.17
N ILE A 336 26.24 -6.55 -16.67
CA ILE A 336 26.09 -6.28 -18.11
C ILE A 336 27.47 -6.18 -18.76
N LEU A 337 28.40 -5.44 -18.14
CA LEU A 337 29.76 -5.30 -18.65
C LEU A 337 30.53 -6.63 -18.67
N ARG A 338 30.39 -7.46 -17.64
CA ARG A 338 31.01 -8.80 -17.56
C ARG A 338 30.55 -9.70 -18.70
N ASN A 339 29.24 -9.74 -18.97
CA ASN A 339 28.66 -10.58 -20.02
C ASN A 339 29.04 -10.07 -21.40
N TYR A 340 28.92 -8.75 -21.63
CA TYR A 340 29.29 -8.13 -22.89
C TYR A 340 30.78 -8.35 -23.27
N LYS A 341 31.66 -8.41 -22.27
CA LYS A 341 33.11 -8.67 -22.48
C LYS A 341 33.48 -10.16 -22.47
N GLY A 342 32.52 -11.08 -22.33
CA GLY A 342 32.78 -12.52 -22.29
C GLY A 342 33.66 -12.95 -21.11
N LEU A 343 33.58 -12.26 -19.97
CA LEU A 343 34.47 -12.47 -18.82
C LEU A 343 33.96 -13.53 -17.83
N HIS A 344 33.10 -14.44 -18.28
CA HIS A 344 32.37 -15.37 -17.41
C HIS A 344 33.31 -16.26 -16.58
N ASP A 345 34.38 -16.77 -17.20
CA ASP A 345 35.35 -17.66 -16.56
C ASP A 345 36.40 -16.92 -15.71
N LYS A 346 36.50 -15.60 -15.89
CA LYS A 346 37.54 -14.75 -15.26
C LYS A 346 37.03 -13.98 -14.06
N ILE A 347 35.73 -13.67 -14.02
CA ILE A 347 35.08 -12.93 -12.94
C ILE A 347 33.99 -13.81 -12.32
N LYS A 348 34.19 -14.25 -11.08
CA LYS A 348 33.17 -15.02 -10.34
C LYS A 348 32.18 -14.08 -9.67
N LEU A 349 30.88 -14.33 -9.85
CA LEU A 349 29.83 -13.57 -9.18
C LEU A 349 29.72 -14.00 -7.71
N VAL A 350 29.62 -13.02 -6.81
CA VAL A 350 29.37 -13.23 -5.39
C VAL A 350 28.10 -12.47 -5.00
N PRO A 351 26.96 -13.16 -4.88
CA PRO A 351 25.73 -12.51 -4.46
C PRO A 351 25.82 -11.96 -3.03
N ILE A 352 25.43 -10.69 -2.84
CA ILE A 352 25.43 -9.98 -1.56
C ILE A 352 24.03 -9.46 -1.19
N ASP A 353 23.69 -9.59 0.08
CA ASP A 353 22.52 -8.95 0.67
C ASP A 353 22.80 -7.46 0.97
N LEU A 354 21.99 -6.57 0.42
CA LEU A 354 22.11 -5.12 0.61
C LEU A 354 21.66 -4.64 1.99
N GLN A 355 20.87 -5.44 2.70
CA GLN A 355 20.41 -5.16 4.05
C GLN A 355 21.50 -5.41 5.08
N ASN A 356 22.51 -6.23 4.75
CA ASN A 356 23.59 -6.63 5.66
C ASN A 356 24.96 -6.62 4.94
N ARG A 357 25.48 -5.43 4.66
CA ARG A 357 26.67 -5.23 3.81
C ARG A 357 27.98 -5.58 4.54
N PRO A 358 28.89 -6.37 3.93
CA PRO A 358 30.24 -6.56 4.46
C PRO A 358 31.12 -5.31 4.27
N ALA A 359 32.06 -5.10 5.20
CA ALA A 359 32.87 -3.88 5.31
C ALA A 359 33.80 -3.59 4.11
N CYS A 360 34.03 -4.56 3.22
CA CYS A 360 34.97 -4.47 2.10
C CYS A 360 34.45 -3.73 0.85
N TYR A 361 33.23 -3.22 0.86
CA TYR A 361 32.57 -2.72 -0.34
C TYR A 361 32.89 -1.24 -0.65
N LYS A 362 34.14 -0.93 -1.03
CA LYS A 362 34.50 0.34 -1.70
C LYS A 362 35.76 0.20 -2.57
N GLU A 363 35.59 0.27 -3.90
CA GLU A 363 36.44 1.00 -4.85
C GLU A 363 35.98 0.74 -6.30
N LYS A 364 36.27 1.68 -7.22
CA LYS A 364 35.86 1.66 -8.64
C LYS A 364 37.10 1.54 -9.53
N VAL A 365 37.05 0.67 -10.55
CA VAL A 365 38.07 0.57 -11.61
C VAL A 365 37.41 0.90 -12.95
N TYR A 366 38.06 1.73 -13.77
CA TYR A 366 37.56 2.19 -15.07
C TYR A 366 38.55 1.84 -16.20
N HIS A 367 38.02 1.56 -17.39
CA HIS A 367 38.79 1.48 -18.63
C HIS A 367 38.45 2.67 -19.56
N GLU A 368 39.48 3.23 -20.19
CA GLU A 368 39.42 4.45 -20.98
C GLU A 368 38.90 4.23 -22.42
N ASN A 369 38.07 5.16 -22.91
CA ASN A 369 37.77 5.32 -24.34
C ASN A 369 38.91 6.09 -25.02
N LYS A 370 39.36 5.63 -26.19
CA LYS A 370 40.52 6.20 -26.92
C LYS A 370 40.17 7.47 -27.71
N ASP A 371 38.89 7.76 -27.94
CA ASP A 371 38.43 9.00 -28.58
C ASP A 371 38.18 10.08 -27.51
N PRO A 372 38.93 11.21 -27.50
CA PRO A 372 38.80 12.26 -26.49
C PRO A 372 37.41 12.89 -26.41
N ALA A 373 36.73 13.08 -27.55
CA ALA A 373 35.41 13.72 -27.58
C ALA A 373 34.31 12.78 -27.06
N LYS A 374 34.43 11.48 -27.36
CA LYS A 374 33.54 10.46 -26.79
C LYS A 374 33.82 10.23 -25.31
N LYS A 375 35.07 10.36 -24.86
CA LYS A 375 35.46 10.25 -23.45
C LYS A 375 34.85 11.39 -22.62
N GLU A 376 35.04 12.64 -23.03
CA GLU A 376 34.49 13.82 -22.34
C GLU A 376 32.96 13.74 -22.25
N PHE A 377 32.29 13.38 -23.36
CA PHE A 377 30.84 13.22 -23.36
C PHE A 377 30.34 12.07 -22.47
N ALA A 378 31.09 10.95 -22.45
CA ALA A 378 30.73 9.83 -21.58
C ALA A 378 30.85 10.19 -20.10
N GLU A 379 31.91 10.92 -19.72
CA GLU A 379 32.10 11.40 -18.35
C GLU A 379 31.01 12.39 -17.92
N GLU A 380 30.60 13.29 -18.81
CA GLU A 380 29.47 14.21 -18.60
C GLU A 380 28.17 13.44 -18.33
N LEU A 381 27.79 12.50 -19.20
CA LEU A 381 26.56 11.74 -19.05
C LEU A 381 26.59 10.77 -17.87
N ILE A 382 27.73 10.16 -17.56
CA ILE A 382 27.86 9.31 -16.36
C ILE A 382 27.65 10.15 -15.10
N THR A 383 28.19 11.36 -15.07
CA THR A 383 28.01 12.31 -13.95
C THR A 383 26.56 12.77 -13.85
N TYR A 384 25.89 12.99 -14.98
CA TYR A 384 24.48 13.35 -15.01
C TYR A 384 23.55 12.22 -14.51
N SER A 385 23.98 10.95 -14.53
CA SER A 385 23.08 9.81 -14.22
C SER A 385 22.45 9.87 -12.82
N ASP A 386 23.18 10.35 -11.81
CA ASP A 386 22.64 10.54 -10.47
C ASP A 386 21.63 11.70 -10.40
N THR A 387 21.86 12.74 -11.21
CA THR A 387 20.95 13.90 -11.35
C THR A 387 19.68 13.50 -12.09
N PHE A 388 19.79 12.75 -13.19
CA PHE A 388 18.66 12.16 -13.91
C PHE A 388 17.78 11.34 -12.97
N ASN A 389 18.38 10.39 -12.23
CA ASN A 389 17.66 9.56 -11.28
C ASN A 389 16.95 10.42 -10.23
N LYS A 390 17.66 11.39 -9.63
CA LYS A 390 17.08 12.28 -8.64
C LYS A 390 15.87 13.05 -9.18
N ILE A 391 15.96 13.62 -10.39
CA ILE A 391 14.86 14.37 -11.01
C ILE A 391 13.64 13.49 -11.19
N VAL A 392 13.81 12.30 -11.78
CA VAL A 392 12.70 11.38 -12.02
C VAL A 392 12.08 10.92 -10.71
N PHE A 393 12.88 10.53 -9.71
CA PHE A 393 12.34 10.16 -8.39
C PHE A 393 11.63 11.31 -7.66
N THR A 394 12.13 12.54 -7.76
CA THR A 394 11.47 13.70 -7.13
C THR A 394 10.15 14.06 -7.81
N SER A 395 10.04 13.83 -9.11
CA SER A 395 8.83 14.11 -9.89
C SER A 395 7.61 13.34 -9.39
N PHE A 396 7.81 12.17 -8.76
CA PHE A 396 6.73 11.35 -8.19
C PHE A 396 5.95 12.03 -7.06
N LYS A 397 6.50 13.09 -6.48
CA LYS A 397 5.86 13.89 -5.44
C LYS A 397 5.20 15.17 -5.99
N GLY A 398 5.34 15.45 -7.28
CA GLY A 398 4.87 16.64 -7.98
C GLY A 398 4.07 16.32 -9.23
N ASP A 399 4.09 17.21 -10.22
CA ASP A 399 3.47 16.95 -11.53
C ASP A 399 4.42 16.07 -12.35
N THR A 400 4.37 14.77 -12.11
CA THR A 400 5.25 13.76 -12.73
C THR A 400 5.35 13.93 -14.26
N VAL A 401 4.23 14.24 -14.92
CA VAL A 401 4.15 14.42 -16.38
C VAL A 401 4.96 15.63 -16.85
N LYS A 402 4.99 16.72 -16.08
CA LYS A 402 5.76 17.93 -16.42
C LYS A 402 7.19 17.89 -15.91
N GLU A 403 7.45 17.23 -14.79
CA GLU A 403 8.72 17.31 -14.07
C GLU A 403 9.74 16.25 -14.54
N ALA A 404 9.28 15.06 -14.96
CA ALA A 404 10.17 14.01 -15.48
C ALA A 404 10.58 14.25 -16.95
N GLY A 405 9.71 14.87 -17.75
CA GLY A 405 9.90 15.05 -19.19
C GLY A 405 11.23 15.68 -19.59
N PRO A 406 11.67 16.80 -18.98
CA PRO A 406 12.95 17.42 -19.31
C PRO A 406 14.17 16.50 -19.12
N ALA A 407 14.11 15.56 -18.17
CA ALA A 407 15.18 14.61 -17.95
C ALA A 407 15.29 13.58 -19.07
N PHE A 408 14.16 13.11 -19.61
CA PHE A 408 14.12 12.24 -20.79
C PHE A 408 14.42 12.98 -22.08
N ASP A 409 14.04 14.26 -22.20
CA ASP A 409 14.44 15.12 -23.32
C ASP A 409 15.96 15.32 -23.36
N HIS A 410 16.60 15.42 -22.19
CA HIS A 410 18.06 15.46 -22.10
C HIS A 410 18.71 14.18 -22.65
N LEU A 411 18.16 12.99 -22.32
CA LEU A 411 18.65 11.73 -22.88
C LEU A 411 18.40 11.60 -24.38
N GLU A 412 17.23 12.01 -24.87
CA GLU A 412 16.94 12.08 -26.31
C GLU A 412 17.97 12.94 -27.04
N ASN A 413 18.23 14.16 -26.54
CA ASN A 413 19.22 15.08 -27.12
C ASN A 413 20.63 14.49 -27.09
N ALA A 414 20.99 13.81 -26.00
CA ALA A 414 22.28 13.15 -25.87
C ALA A 414 22.48 12.04 -26.93
N LEU A 415 21.43 11.25 -27.23
CA LEU A 415 21.48 10.22 -28.27
C LEU A 415 21.64 10.79 -29.69
N HIS A 416 21.38 12.08 -29.92
CA HIS A 416 21.63 12.73 -31.22
C HIS A 416 23.10 13.13 -31.44
N LYS A 417 23.93 13.18 -30.38
CA LYS A 417 25.31 13.69 -30.48
C LYS A 417 26.21 12.80 -31.34
N PHE A 418 26.09 11.48 -31.20
CA PHE A 418 26.82 10.49 -31.99
C PHE A 418 25.81 9.62 -32.74
N ASN A 419 25.28 10.18 -33.83
CA ASN A 419 24.15 9.66 -34.60
C ASN A 419 24.53 8.52 -35.57
N ASP A 420 25.70 7.91 -35.39
CA ASP A 420 26.19 6.81 -36.21
C ASP A 420 25.57 5.48 -35.80
N GLY A 421 25.06 5.32 -34.57
CA GLY A 421 24.37 4.09 -34.14
C GLY A 421 23.27 4.28 -33.09
N PRO A 422 22.76 3.19 -32.50
CA PRO A 422 21.63 3.24 -31.57
C PRO A 422 22.02 3.59 -30.13
N PHE A 423 23.31 3.66 -29.80
CA PHE A 423 23.84 3.88 -28.46
C PHE A 423 24.36 5.30 -28.24
N PHE A 424 24.54 5.73 -27.00
CA PHE A 424 25.01 7.09 -26.66
C PHE A 424 26.35 7.46 -27.29
N LEU A 425 27.22 6.49 -27.56
CA LEU A 425 28.52 6.70 -28.22
C LEU A 425 28.58 6.16 -29.66
N GLY A 426 27.43 5.92 -30.28
CA GLY A 426 27.30 5.49 -31.66
C GLY A 426 26.93 4.02 -31.81
N HIS A 427 27.80 3.25 -32.48
CA HIS A 427 27.49 1.87 -32.90
C HIS A 427 27.57 0.80 -31.81
N GLU A 428 28.34 1.03 -30.76
CA GLU A 428 28.61 0.02 -29.73
C GLU A 428 28.03 0.42 -28.37
N LEU A 429 27.58 -0.59 -27.62
CA LEU A 429 27.15 -0.45 -26.24
C LEU A 429 28.30 0.10 -25.40
N SER A 430 28.08 1.23 -24.73
CA SER A 430 29.08 1.91 -23.91
C SER A 430 28.73 1.90 -22.43
N LEU A 431 29.68 2.36 -21.60
CA LEU A 431 29.45 2.55 -20.17
C LEU A 431 28.32 3.53 -19.86
N VAL A 432 28.08 4.49 -20.76
CA VAL A 432 26.96 5.42 -20.64
C VAL A 432 25.65 4.65 -20.79
N ASP A 433 25.52 3.83 -21.82
CA ASP A 433 24.31 3.02 -22.05
C ASP A 433 24.04 2.12 -20.84
N ILE A 434 25.08 1.40 -20.38
CA ILE A 434 25.03 0.54 -19.19
C ILE A 434 24.59 1.32 -17.95
N ALA A 435 24.96 2.60 -17.81
CA ALA A 435 24.59 3.41 -16.66
C ALA A 435 23.09 3.75 -16.63
N TYR A 436 22.45 3.90 -17.80
CA TYR A 436 21.07 4.37 -17.93
C TYR A 436 20.05 3.24 -18.14
N ILE A 437 20.42 2.14 -18.83
CA ILE A 437 19.53 0.99 -19.12
C ILE A 437 18.66 0.58 -17.92
N PRO A 438 19.24 0.22 -16.75
CA PRO A 438 18.45 -0.33 -15.65
C PRO A 438 17.51 0.70 -15.01
N PHE A 439 17.72 2.00 -15.25
CA PHE A 439 16.87 3.06 -14.72
C PHE A 439 15.77 3.44 -15.70
N VAL A 440 16.11 3.61 -16.98
CA VAL A 440 15.15 3.98 -18.02
C VAL A 440 14.09 2.88 -18.20
N GLU A 441 14.47 1.61 -18.18
CA GLU A 441 13.53 0.48 -18.25
C GLU A 441 12.53 0.50 -17.07
N LYS A 442 13.03 0.74 -15.85
CA LYS A 442 12.19 0.81 -14.65
C LYS A 442 11.26 2.01 -14.67
N PHE A 443 11.77 3.18 -15.06
CA PHE A 443 10.97 4.38 -15.15
C PHE A 443 9.92 4.29 -16.26
N GLN A 444 10.22 3.66 -17.40
CA GLN A 444 9.25 3.44 -18.47
C GLN A 444 8.02 2.69 -17.97
N ALA A 445 8.22 1.51 -17.37
CA ALA A 445 7.13 0.67 -16.88
C ALA A 445 6.30 1.39 -15.79
N PHE A 446 6.97 2.11 -14.90
CA PHE A 446 6.31 2.82 -13.81
C PHE A 446 5.52 4.04 -14.28
N LEU A 447 6.14 4.89 -15.11
CA LEU A 447 5.52 6.12 -15.60
C LEU A 447 4.35 5.83 -16.53
N SER A 448 4.45 4.80 -17.38
CA SER A 448 3.32 4.38 -18.21
C SER A 448 2.20 3.77 -17.38
N GLY A 449 2.53 2.92 -16.39
CA GLY A 449 1.54 2.17 -15.62
C GLY A 449 0.80 3.01 -14.57
N VAL A 450 1.51 3.91 -13.88
CA VAL A 450 0.94 4.69 -12.75
C VAL A 450 0.47 6.07 -13.20
N TRP A 451 1.22 6.70 -14.10
CA TRP A 451 1.00 8.11 -14.47
C TRP A 451 0.48 8.29 -15.89
N ASN A 452 0.22 7.18 -16.62
CA ASN A 452 -0.13 7.19 -18.04
C ASN A 452 0.81 8.08 -18.88
N TYR A 453 2.08 8.16 -18.47
CA TYR A 453 3.10 8.98 -19.08
C TYR A 453 4.01 8.11 -19.93
N ASP A 454 3.92 8.32 -21.25
CA ASP A 454 4.76 7.63 -22.22
C ASP A 454 6.09 8.38 -22.40
N ILE A 455 7.17 7.81 -21.87
CA ILE A 455 8.51 8.39 -22.00
C ILE A 455 9.02 8.36 -23.46
N THR A 456 8.40 7.58 -24.34
CA THR A 456 8.79 7.45 -25.76
C THR A 456 8.09 8.45 -26.66
N ALA A 457 6.99 9.05 -26.20
CA ALA A 457 6.22 10.02 -26.96
C ALA A 457 7.09 11.25 -27.32
N GLY A 458 7.32 11.46 -28.61
CA GLY A 458 8.16 12.55 -29.12
C GLY A 458 9.67 12.33 -29.01
N ARG A 459 10.14 11.13 -28.61
CA ARG A 459 11.56 10.82 -28.36
C ARG A 459 12.06 9.61 -29.16
N PRO A 460 12.16 9.72 -30.51
CA PRO A 460 12.42 8.59 -31.39
C PRO A 460 13.81 7.95 -31.19
N LYS A 461 14.83 8.68 -30.74
CA LYS A 461 16.15 8.09 -30.43
C LYS A 461 16.10 7.27 -29.17
N LEU A 462 15.45 7.78 -28.13
CA LEU A 462 15.22 7.06 -26.89
C LEU A 462 14.41 5.80 -27.15
N THR A 463 13.35 5.87 -27.97
CA THR A 463 12.58 4.68 -28.39
C THR A 463 13.49 3.63 -29.03
N LYS A 464 14.30 4.02 -30.01
CA LYS A 464 15.21 3.08 -30.70
C LYS A 464 16.28 2.51 -29.77
N TRP A 465 16.81 3.33 -28.86
CA TRP A 465 17.78 2.90 -27.85
C TRP A 465 17.14 1.87 -26.90
N ILE A 466 15.90 2.12 -26.46
CA ILE A 466 15.11 1.19 -25.64
C ILE A 466 14.90 -0.13 -26.38
N GLU A 467 14.41 -0.10 -27.63
CA GLU A 467 14.14 -1.28 -28.45
C GLU A 467 15.38 -2.16 -28.68
N VAL A 468 16.53 -1.54 -28.98
CA VAL A 468 17.78 -2.29 -29.20
C VAL A 468 18.26 -2.92 -27.90
N ASN A 469 18.19 -2.22 -26.78
CA ASN A 469 18.58 -2.78 -25.50
C ASN A 469 17.64 -3.91 -25.04
N TYR A 470 16.33 -3.82 -25.27
CA TYR A 470 15.41 -4.92 -24.95
C TYR A 470 15.68 -6.22 -25.75
N ASN A 471 16.15 -6.10 -26.99
CA ASN A 471 16.41 -7.24 -27.88
C ASN A 471 17.83 -7.83 -27.73
N THR A 472 18.76 -7.15 -27.06
CA THR A 472 20.15 -7.63 -26.92
C THR A 472 20.27 -8.73 -25.83
N TYR A 473 19.20 -9.00 -25.08
CA TYR A 473 19.16 -9.96 -23.97
C TYR A 473 18.38 -11.26 -24.27
N ASP A 474 17.92 -11.45 -25.52
CA ASP A 474 17.17 -12.64 -25.98
C ASP A 474 18.05 -13.70 -26.69
N VAL A 475 19.39 -13.61 -26.58
CA VAL A 475 20.36 -14.55 -27.17
C VAL A 475 21.10 -15.34 -26.11
#